data_AF-A0A970HWI0-F1
#
_entry.id   AF-A0A970HWI0-F1
#
_cell.length_a   1.000
_cell.length_b   1.000
_cell.length_c   1.000
_cell.angle_alpha   90.00
_cell.angle_beta   90.00
_cell.angle_gamma   90.00
#
_symmetry.space_group_name_H-M   'P 1'
#
loop_
_entity.id
_entity.type
_entity.pdbx_description
1 polymer ?
#
loop_
_entity_poly.entity_id
_entity_poly.type
_entity_poly.pdbx_seq_one_letter_code
_entity_poly.pdbx_strand_id
1 'polypeptide(L)'
;MPRIVHTLWTGLRLRCPDCGEGRLYTGLRRHTRCAACGVLFERSEEGDFLVTVVVSYSIAAVFVAAFVFLLNWLVPGLDIYLQVALSVALGLGFVVATYRNVKGLSVALLHLTFGLRPPRTGTREERDV
;
A
#
# COMPACT_ATOMS: atom_id res chain seq x y z
N MET A 1 9.16 16.67 8.69
CA MET A 1 8.97 15.21 8.60
C MET A 1 7.60 14.65 9.09
N PRO A 2 6.72 15.32 9.87
CA PRO A 2 5.50 14.67 10.38
C PRO A 2 4.41 14.41 9.31
N ARG A 3 4.44 15.15 8.19
CA ARG A 3 3.45 14.99 7.11
C ARG A 3 3.53 13.63 6.42
N ILE A 4 4.72 13.05 6.24
CA ILE A 4 4.89 11.76 5.57
C ILE A 4 4.25 10.63 6.38
N VAL A 5 4.53 10.59 7.69
CA VAL A 5 3.95 9.59 8.60
C VAL A 5 2.42 9.74 8.66
N HIS A 6 1.93 10.98 8.71
CA HIS A 6 0.49 11.25 8.67
C HIS A 6 -0.14 10.73 7.37
N THR A 7 0.45 11.03 6.21
CA THR A 7 -0.05 10.57 4.90
C THR A 7 -0.04 9.04 4.77
N LEU A 8 1.01 8.38 5.24
CA LEU A 8 1.08 6.91 5.30
C LEU A 8 -0.02 6.34 6.22
N TRP A 9 -0.27 6.99 7.35
CA TRP A 9 -1.31 6.58 8.30
C TRP A 9 -2.73 6.76 7.74
N THR A 10 -3.02 7.86 7.04
CA THR A 10 -4.31 8.03 6.34
C THR A 10 -4.49 7.01 5.22
N GLY A 11 -3.43 6.72 4.47
CA GLY A 11 -3.43 5.65 3.46
C GLY A 11 -3.71 4.27 4.05
N LEU A 12 -3.10 3.95 5.20
CA LEU A 12 -3.34 2.71 5.94
C LEU A 12 -4.80 2.59 6.41
N ARG A 13 -5.44 3.72 6.76
CA ARG A 13 -6.87 3.79 7.12
C ARG A 13 -7.82 3.76 5.91
N LEU A 14 -7.32 3.51 4.70
CA LEU A 14 -8.08 3.59 3.45
C LEU A 14 -8.77 4.95 3.26
N ARG A 15 -8.11 6.02 3.68
CA ARG A 15 -8.56 7.40 3.48
C ARG A 15 -7.67 8.13 2.48
N CYS A 16 -8.20 9.21 1.91
CA CYS A 16 -7.50 10.04 0.94
C CYS A 16 -6.20 10.59 1.56
N PRO A 17 -5.03 10.39 0.92
CA PRO A 17 -3.75 10.89 1.44
C PRO A 17 -3.63 12.42 1.35
N ASP A 18 -4.43 13.06 0.51
CA ASP A 18 -4.44 14.50 0.26
C ASP A 18 -5.34 15.24 1.26
N CYS A 19 -6.64 14.89 1.35
CA CYS A 19 -7.58 15.54 2.25
C CYS A 19 -7.83 14.83 3.59
N GLY A 20 -7.44 13.56 3.74
CA GLY A 20 -7.60 12.79 4.99
C GLY A 20 -9.01 12.30 5.34
N GLU A 21 -10.06 12.78 4.65
CA GLU A 21 -11.46 12.49 4.98
C GLU A 21 -12.15 11.53 4.01
N GLY A 22 -11.82 11.62 2.71
CA GLY A 22 -12.47 10.79 1.69
C GLY A 22 -12.09 9.32 1.77
N ARG A 23 -13.05 8.40 1.63
CA ARG A 23 -12.79 6.96 1.61
C ARG A 23 -12.23 6.54 0.26
N LEU A 24 -11.17 5.73 0.28
CA LEU A 24 -10.51 5.26 -0.94
C LEU A 24 -11.22 4.04 -1.56
N TYR A 25 -11.89 3.24 -0.71
CA TYR A 25 -12.62 2.04 -1.11
C TYR A 25 -14.03 2.01 -0.51
N THR A 26 -14.98 1.46 -1.27
CA THR A 26 -16.25 0.92 -0.76
C THR A 26 -16.21 -0.60 -0.92
N GLY A 27 -15.97 -1.31 0.19
CA GLY A 27 -15.79 -2.77 0.15
C GLY A 27 -14.52 -3.18 -0.59
N LEU A 28 -14.68 -3.80 -1.77
CA LEU A 28 -13.60 -4.24 -2.67
C LEU A 28 -13.40 -3.30 -3.87
N ARG A 29 -14.33 -2.37 -4.12
CA ARG A 29 -14.24 -1.43 -5.26
C ARG A 29 -13.54 -0.14 -4.83
N ARG A 30 -12.56 0.28 -5.63
CA ARG A 30 -11.83 1.54 -5.47
C ARG A 30 -12.64 2.68 -6.08
N HIS A 31 -12.67 3.83 -5.41
CA HIS A 31 -13.25 5.03 -6.01
C HIS A 31 -12.28 5.64 -7.04
N THR A 32 -12.79 6.09 -8.19
CA THR A 32 -11.99 6.81 -9.19
C THR A 32 -11.68 8.24 -8.76
N ARG A 33 -12.53 8.84 -7.92
CA ARG A 33 -12.36 10.18 -7.35
C ARG A 33 -12.68 10.22 -5.86
N CYS A 34 -12.00 11.10 -5.14
CA CYS A 34 -12.34 11.39 -3.75
C CYS A 34 -13.64 12.20 -3.65
N ALA A 35 -14.58 11.76 -2.81
CA ALA A 35 -15.85 12.46 -2.59
C ALA A 35 -15.71 13.80 -1.83
N ALA A 36 -14.60 14.00 -1.10
CA ALA A 36 -14.37 15.21 -0.31
C ALA A 36 -13.57 16.29 -1.07
N CYS A 37 -12.44 15.93 -1.70
CA CYS A 37 -11.57 16.89 -2.40
C CYS A 37 -11.60 16.77 -3.94
N GLY A 38 -12.26 15.76 -4.50
CA GLY A 38 -12.37 15.59 -5.95
C GLY A 38 -11.08 15.09 -6.64
N VAL A 39 -10.02 14.76 -5.90
CA VAL A 39 -8.77 14.24 -6.48
C VAL A 39 -9.01 12.95 -7.27
N LEU A 40 -8.38 12.83 -8.44
CA LEU A 40 -8.46 11.66 -9.32
C LEU A 40 -7.43 10.59 -8.89
N PHE A 41 -7.92 9.39 -8.61
CA PHE A 41 -7.10 8.20 -8.31
C PHE A 41 -6.76 7.36 -9.55
N GLU A 42 -7.17 7.82 -10.74
CA GLU A 42 -7.21 7.08 -12.01
C GLU A 42 -5.85 6.91 -12.72
N ARG A 43 -4.74 7.07 -12.00
CA ARG A 43 -3.41 6.84 -12.57
C ARG A 43 -3.15 5.34 -12.61
N SER A 44 -3.52 4.73 -13.75
CA SER A 44 -3.07 3.44 -14.31
C SER A 44 -2.60 2.40 -13.29
N GLU A 45 -3.41 1.35 -13.13
CA GLU A 45 -3.24 0.24 -12.17
C GLU A 45 -1.83 -0.39 -12.18
N GLU A 46 -1.08 -0.25 -13.26
CA GLU A 46 0.29 -0.77 -13.43
C GLU A 46 1.30 -0.17 -12.44
N GLY A 47 1.25 1.15 -12.18
CA GLY A 47 2.17 1.79 -11.23
C GLY A 47 1.88 1.42 -9.78
N ASP A 48 0.60 1.29 -9.45
CA ASP A 48 0.14 0.91 -8.11
C ASP A 48 0.41 -0.57 -7.81
N PHE A 49 0.29 -1.45 -8.80
CA PHE A 49 0.62 -2.87 -8.64
C PHE A 49 2.11 -3.09 -8.35
N LEU A 50 3.00 -2.47 -9.14
CA LEU A 50 4.45 -2.58 -8.94
C LEU A 50 4.86 -2.08 -7.55
N VAL A 51 4.35 -0.91 -7.14
CA VAL A 51 4.62 -0.36 -5.81
C VAL A 51 4.07 -1.26 -4.71
N THR A 52 2.85 -1.79 -4.87
CA THR A 52 2.25 -2.73 -3.91
C THR A 52 3.08 -4.00 -3.75
N VAL A 53 3.53 -4.60 -4.86
CA VAL A 53 4.34 -5.83 -4.85
C VAL A 53 5.69 -5.57 -4.21
N VAL A 54 6.40 -4.51 -4.62
CA VAL A 54 7.73 -4.18 -4.08
C VAL A 54 7.68 -3.90 -2.58
N VAL A 55 6.70 -3.11 -2.12
CA VAL A 55 6.53 -2.80 -0.69
C VAL A 55 6.16 -4.06 0.10
N SER A 56 5.19 -4.85 -0.39
CA SER A 56 4.78 -6.10 0.26
C SER A 56 5.94 -7.08 0.40
N TYR A 57 6.70 -7.27 -0.69
CA TYR A 57 7.83 -8.18 -0.73
C TYR A 57 8.96 -7.73 0.18
N SER A 58 9.27 -6.43 0.21
CA SER A 58 10.32 -5.88 1.08
C SER A 58 9.99 -6.08 2.57
N ILE A 59 8.75 -5.80 2.97
CA ILE A 59 8.31 -6.00 4.37
C ILE A 59 8.35 -7.49 4.72
N ALA A 60 7.86 -8.35 3.83
CA ALA A 60 7.86 -9.80 4.05
C ALA A 60 9.29 -10.36 4.15
N ALA A 61 10.21 -9.91 3.29
CA ALA A 61 11.60 -10.35 3.30
C ALA A 61 12.29 -10.00 4.64
N VAL A 62 12.11 -8.77 5.13
CA VAL A 62 12.66 -8.36 6.43
C VAL A 62 12.05 -9.18 7.58
N PHE A 63 10.73 -9.39 7.55
CA PHE A 63 10.03 -10.17 8.58
C PHE A 63 10.49 -11.63 8.60
N VAL A 64 10.60 -12.28 7.44
CA VAL A 64 11.08 -13.66 7.31
C VAL A 64 12.54 -13.77 7.74
N ALA A 65 13.41 -12.83 7.34
CA ALA A 65 14.81 -12.82 7.76
C ALA A 65 14.95 -12.72 9.29
N ALA A 66 14.17 -11.83 9.92
CA ALA A 66 14.15 -11.70 11.37
C ALA A 66 13.64 -12.98 12.06
N PHE A 67 12.60 -13.61 11.50
CA PHE A 67 12.03 -14.86 12.01
C PHE A 67 13.04 -16.02 11.93
N VAL A 68 13.72 -16.16 10.79
CA VAL A 68 14.79 -17.15 10.58
C VAL A 68 15.93 -16.95 11.59
N PHE A 69 16.38 -15.71 11.77
CA PHE A 69 17.43 -15.37 12.72
C PHE A 69 17.02 -15.73 14.15
N LEU A 70 15.78 -15.39 14.53
CA LEU A 70 15.23 -15.67 15.85
C LEU A 70 15.09 -17.19 16.10
N LEU A 71 14.59 -17.95 15.10
CA LEU A 71 14.50 -19.40 15.20
C LEU A 71 15.87 -20.05 15.39
N ASN A 72 16.88 -19.62 14.63
CA ASN A 72 18.23 -20.14 14.76
C ASN A 72 18.84 -19.84 16.13
N TRP A 73 18.47 -18.72 16.74
CA TRP A 73 18.90 -18.36 18.10
C TRP A 73 18.18 -19.19 19.18
N LEU A 74 16.86 -19.40 19.06
CA LEU A 74 16.06 -20.11 20.06
C LEU A 74 16.21 -21.63 19.99
N VAL A 75 16.31 -22.19 18.77
CA VAL A 75 16.33 -23.63 18.52
C VAL A 75 17.50 -23.97 17.60
N PRO A 76 18.74 -23.90 18.11
CA PRO A 76 19.91 -24.28 17.33
C PRO A 76 19.84 -25.77 16.97
N GLY A 77 19.92 -26.09 15.67
CA GLY A 77 19.86 -27.47 15.15
C GLY A 77 18.50 -27.93 14.64
N LEU A 78 17.53 -27.01 14.46
CA LEU A 78 16.31 -27.32 13.75
C LEU A 78 16.61 -27.77 12.31
N ASP A 79 15.86 -28.76 11.81
CA ASP A 79 16.01 -29.23 10.43
C ASP A 79 15.83 -28.06 9.45
N ILE A 80 16.81 -27.88 8.56
CA ILE A 80 16.83 -26.78 7.60
C ILE A 80 15.61 -26.78 6.68
N TYR A 81 15.12 -27.96 6.28
CA TYR A 81 13.94 -28.08 5.43
C TYR A 81 12.68 -27.64 6.17
N LEU A 82 12.55 -28.02 7.44
CA LEU A 82 11.43 -27.60 8.28
C LEU A 82 11.48 -26.09 8.55
N GLN A 83 12.66 -25.54 8.83
CA GLN A 83 12.88 -24.12 9.05
C GLN A 83 12.51 -23.30 7.81
N VAL A 84 12.94 -23.73 6.62
CA VAL A 84 12.58 -23.08 5.35
C VAL A 84 11.08 -23.18 5.09
N ALA A 85 10.47 -24.36 5.27
CA ALA A 85 9.04 -24.55 5.07
C ALA A 85 8.19 -23.66 5.98
N LEU A 86 8.53 -23.58 7.27
CA LEU A 86 7.86 -22.69 8.24
C LEU A 86 8.03 -21.22 7.85
N SER A 87 9.23 -20.82 7.46
CA SER A 87 9.55 -19.44 7.09
C SER A 87 8.78 -19.00 5.83
N VAL A 88 8.70 -19.89 4.82
CA VAL A 88 7.92 -19.64 3.61
C VAL A 88 6.43 -19.58 3.92
N ALA A 89 5.90 -20.54 4.69
CA ALA A 89 4.48 -20.56 5.06
C ALA A 89 4.07 -19.31 5.85
N LEU A 90 4.89 -18.91 6.83
CA LEU A 90 4.67 -17.73 7.66
C LEU A 90 4.78 -16.44 6.83
N GLY A 91 5.79 -16.35 5.96
CA GLY A 91 5.96 -15.22 5.04
C GLY A 91 4.78 -15.07 4.08
N LEU A 92 4.33 -16.17 3.48
CA LEU A 92 3.16 -16.16 2.59
C LEU A 92 1.89 -15.74 3.34
N GLY A 93 1.65 -16.32 4.52
CA GLY A 93 0.50 -15.99 5.37
C GLY A 93 0.50 -14.51 5.78
N PHE A 94 1.68 -13.98 6.14
CA PHE A 94 1.85 -12.57 6.49
C PHE A 94 1.58 -11.65 5.28
N VAL A 95 2.10 -11.99 4.10
CA VAL A 95 1.82 -11.24 2.85
C VAL A 95 0.32 -11.23 2.57
N VAL A 96 -0.34 -12.38 2.64
CA VAL A 96 -1.79 -12.48 2.38
C VAL A 96 -2.60 -11.66 3.37
N ALA A 97 -2.28 -11.73 4.67
CA ALA A 97 -2.95 -10.95 5.71
C ALA A 97 -2.73 -9.43 5.52
N THR A 98 -1.51 -9.05 5.12
CA THR A 98 -1.09 -7.64 5.04
C THR A 98 -1.41 -7.03 3.67
N TYR A 99 -1.71 -7.84 2.65
CA TYR A 99 -2.00 -7.40 1.28
C TYR A 99 -3.08 -6.29 1.21
N ARG A 100 -4.11 -6.39 2.05
CA ARG A 100 -5.18 -5.38 2.14
C ARG A 100 -4.65 -4.03 2.65
N ASN A 101 -3.76 -4.05 3.62
CA ASN A 101 -3.14 -2.85 4.19
C ASN A 101 -2.10 -2.26 3.24
N VAL A 102 -1.33 -3.10 2.53
CA VAL A 102 -0.31 -2.64 1.59
C VAL A 102 -0.95 -1.94 0.40
N LYS A 103 -2.09 -2.39 -0.12
CA LYS A 103 -2.81 -1.63 -1.17
C LYS A 103 -3.13 -0.19 -0.75
N GLY A 104 -3.51 0.04 0.51
CA GLY A 104 -3.72 1.40 1.03
C GLY A 104 -2.43 2.21 1.13
N LEU A 105 -1.34 1.57 1.59
CA LEU A 105 -0.02 2.19 1.71
C LEU A 105 0.59 2.56 0.34
N SER A 106 0.35 1.73 -0.67
CA SER A 106 0.89 1.89 -2.03
C SER A 106 0.35 3.13 -2.71
N VAL A 107 -0.96 3.38 -2.57
CA VAL A 107 -1.60 4.61 -3.05
C VAL A 107 -1.02 5.84 -2.36
N ALA A 108 -0.77 5.78 -1.04
CA ALA A 108 -0.13 6.87 -0.32
C ALA A 108 1.33 7.10 -0.74
N LEU A 109 2.08 6.01 -0.99
CA LEU A 109 3.45 6.08 -1.47
C LEU A 109 3.53 6.63 -2.91
N LEU A 110 2.59 6.23 -3.77
CA LEU A 110 2.45 6.75 -5.13
C LEU A 110 2.12 8.25 -5.13
N HIS A 111 1.27 8.70 -4.20
CA HIS A 111 1.01 10.12 -3.99
C HIS A 111 2.31 10.88 -3.62
N LEU A 112 3.15 10.31 -2.75
CA LEU A 112 4.42 10.93 -2.36
C LEU A 112 5.47 10.92 -3.50
N THR A 113 5.50 9.87 -4.34
CA THR A 113 6.50 9.74 -5.42
C THR A 113 6.11 10.45 -6.70
N PHE A 114 4.84 10.41 -7.09
CA PHE A 114 4.37 10.90 -8.40
C PHE A 114 3.39 12.06 -8.34
N GLY A 115 2.92 12.43 -7.14
CA GLY A 115 1.88 13.43 -6.92
C GLY A 115 0.53 12.99 -7.48
N LEU A 116 -0.55 13.14 -6.70
CA LEU A 116 -1.89 13.02 -7.29
C LEU A 116 -2.14 14.26 -8.15
N ARG A 117 -2.76 14.09 -9.32
CA ARG A 117 -3.17 15.23 -10.13
C ARG A 117 -4.42 15.85 -9.49
N PRO A 118 -4.44 17.17 -9.23
CA PRO A 118 -5.66 17.85 -8.82
C PRO A 118 -6.73 17.67 -9.90
N PRO A 119 -8.02 17.71 -9.53
CA PRO A 119 -9.11 17.65 -10.51
C PRO A 119 -8.84 18.68 -11.61
N ARG A 120 -8.85 18.25 -12.87
CA ARG A 120 -8.97 19.18 -13.99
C ARG A 120 -10.32 19.88 -13.81
N THR A 121 -10.31 21.06 -13.20
CA THR A 121 -11.37 22.04 -13.36
C THR A 121 -11.39 22.38 -14.84
N GLY A 122 -12.14 21.60 -15.61
CA GLY A 122 -12.48 21.98 -16.96
C GLY A 122 -13.23 23.29 -16.85
N THR A 123 -12.59 24.36 -17.31
CA THR A 123 -13.25 25.58 -17.76
C THR A 123 -14.43 25.14 -18.63
N ARG A 124 -15.64 25.34 -18.11
CA ARG A 124 -16.91 25.13 -18.81
C ARG A 124 -17.15 26.28 -19.81
N GLU A 125 -16.09 26.76 -20.46
CA GLU A 125 -16.08 28.01 -21.23
C GLU A 125 -15.78 27.79 -22.73
N GLU A 126 -15.39 26.58 -23.17
CA GLU A 126 -15.10 26.27 -24.59
C GLU A 126 -16.20 25.45 -25.30
N ARG A 127 -17.43 25.42 -24.76
CA ARG A 127 -18.55 24.69 -25.39
C ARG A 127 -19.66 25.58 -25.95
N ASP A 128 -19.49 26.90 -25.88
CA ASP A 128 -20.43 27.90 -26.41
C ASP A 128 -19.70 28.90 -27.33
N VAL A 129 -18.91 28.40 -28.29
CA VAL A 129 -18.46 29.15 -29.48
C VAL A 129 -18.79 28.34 -30.73
#